data_AF-A0A379FT20-F1
#
_entry.id   AF-A0A379FT20-F1
#
_cell.length_a   1.000
_cell.length_b   1.000
_cell.length_c   1.000
_cell.angle_alpha   90.00
_cell.angle_beta   90.00
_cell.angle_gamma   90.00
#
_symmetry.space_group_name_H-M   'P 1'
#
loop_
_entity.id
_entity.type
_entity.pdbx_description
1 polymer ?
#
loop_
_entity_poly.entity_id
_entity_poly.type
_entity_poly.pdbx_seq_one_letter_code
_entity_poly.pdbx_strand_id
1 'polypeptide(L)'
;MSFKRIPDSYHLEKDGFSLVFFFTASFMQPLPIAGSHVEIQTYDPTFYVSMTYQNKQQINLPLDIAANCQMELQEANVTDSMRAYAFSLDKSDNPEEDLALGKQFAQRVDIQCP
;
A
#
# COMPACT_ATOMS: atom_id res chain seq x y z
N MET A 1 -12.04 11.78 1.15
CA MET A 1 -11.31 11.01 2.18
C MET A 1 -9.84 11.37 2.08
N SER A 2 -9.18 11.80 3.14
CA SER A 2 -7.75 12.19 3.10
C SER A 2 -7.05 11.88 4.42
N PHE A 3 -5.76 11.55 4.33
CA PHE A 3 -4.88 11.44 5.49
C PHE A 3 -4.45 12.81 6.01
N LYS A 4 -4.09 12.88 7.29
CA LYS A 4 -3.37 14.03 7.83
C LYS A 4 -2.03 14.18 7.10
N ARG A 5 -1.59 15.42 6.88
CA ARG A 5 -0.31 15.70 6.20
C ARG A 5 0.92 15.25 6.99
N ILE A 6 0.82 15.22 8.33
CA ILE A 6 1.92 14.82 9.21
C ILE A 6 1.46 13.54 9.94
N PRO A 7 2.26 12.46 9.94
CA PRO A 7 1.98 11.26 10.72
C PRO A 7 1.86 11.59 12.22
N ASP A 8 0.99 10.88 12.95
CA ASP A 8 0.85 11.09 14.40
C ASP A 8 2.10 10.64 15.17
N SER A 9 2.83 9.67 14.62
CA SER A 9 4.16 9.26 15.06
C SER A 9 4.95 8.72 13.87
N TYR A 10 6.27 8.85 13.93
CA TYR A 10 7.19 8.23 12.97
C TYR A 10 8.58 8.06 13.58
N HIS A 11 9.31 7.03 13.17
CA HIS A 11 10.71 6.82 13.55
C HIS A 11 11.42 5.91 12.54
N LEU A 12 12.75 5.89 12.60
CA LEU A 12 13.61 5.05 11.78
C LEU A 12 14.41 4.11 12.68
N GLU A 13 14.44 2.84 12.31
CA GLU A 13 15.28 1.84 12.96
C GLU A 13 16.18 1.16 11.95
N LYS A 14 17.35 0.70 12.42
CA LYS A 14 18.22 -0.16 11.63
C LYS A 14 17.97 -1.60 12.06
N ASP A 15 17.53 -2.42 11.11
CA ASP A 15 17.37 -3.86 11.29
C ASP A 15 18.32 -4.61 10.35
N GLY A 16 19.45 -5.07 10.89
CA GLY A 16 20.52 -5.67 10.10
C GLY A 16 21.08 -4.70 9.03
N PHE A 17 20.87 -5.03 7.75
CA PHE A 17 21.24 -4.19 6.61
C PHE A 17 20.08 -3.34 6.06
N SER A 18 18.93 -3.39 6.72
CA SER A 18 17.73 -2.65 6.34
C SER A 18 17.57 -1.40 7.20
N LEU A 19 17.05 -0.34 6.58
CA LEU A 19 16.50 0.81 7.28
C LEU A 19 14.98 0.64 7.27
N VAL A 20 14.36 0.56 8.45
CA VAL A 20 12.91 0.38 8.58
C VAL A 20 12.29 1.69 9.03
N PHE A 21 11.33 2.17 8.24
CA PHE A 21 10.58 3.38 8.55
C PHE A 21 9.19 3.02 9.08
N PHE A 22 8.95 3.39 10.34
CA PHE A 22 7.68 3.20 11.01
C PHE A 22 6.93 4.52 11.06
N PHE A 23 5.63 4.50 10.77
CA PHE A 23 4.77 5.67 10.88
C PHE A 23 3.32 5.29 11.18
N THR A 24 2.58 6.23 11.78
CA THR A 24 1.13 6.12 12.00
C THR A 24 0.41 7.22 11.22
N ALA A 25 -0.41 6.84 10.24
CA ALA A 25 -1.17 7.77 9.42
C ALA A 25 -2.66 7.74 9.76
N SER A 26 -3.17 8.82 10.36
CA SER A 26 -4.60 8.99 10.60
C SER A 26 -5.31 9.69 9.46
N PHE A 27 -6.58 9.35 9.25
CA PHE A 27 -7.49 10.15 8.43
C PHE A 27 -7.80 11.50 9.08
N MET A 28 -8.14 12.50 8.25
CA MET A 28 -8.61 13.80 8.73
C MET A 28 -9.98 13.70 9.43
N GLN A 29 -10.80 12.73 9.04
CA GLN A 29 -12.11 12.45 9.60
C GLN A 29 -12.26 10.92 9.73
N PRO A 30 -12.97 10.42 10.76
CA PRO A 30 -13.21 8.98 10.91
C PRO A 30 -13.86 8.35 9.67
N LEU A 31 -13.40 7.17 9.28
CA LEU A 31 -14.02 6.37 8.22
C LEU A 31 -15.22 5.61 8.80
N PRO A 32 -16.46 5.82 8.32
CA PRO A 32 -17.55 4.90 8.62
C PRO A 32 -17.25 3.54 7.96
N ILE A 33 -17.01 2.51 8.78
CA ILE A 33 -16.65 1.17 8.30
C ILE A 33 -17.86 0.22 8.16
N ALA A 34 -18.97 0.47 8.85
CA ALA A 34 -20.16 -0.38 8.74
C ALA A 34 -20.75 -0.32 7.32
N GLY A 35 -21.05 -1.48 6.73
CA GLY A 35 -21.54 -1.62 5.36
C GLY A 35 -20.59 -1.11 4.27
N SER A 36 -19.32 -0.85 4.59
CA SER A 36 -18.36 -0.31 3.62
C SER A 36 -17.40 -1.36 3.09
N HIS A 37 -16.91 -1.09 1.87
CA HIS A 37 -15.78 -1.77 1.25
C HIS A 37 -14.62 -0.78 1.22
N VAL A 38 -13.52 -1.15 1.85
CA VAL A 38 -12.32 -0.33 1.94
C VAL A 38 -11.20 -1.00 1.17
N GLU A 39 -10.66 -0.28 0.18
CA GLU A 39 -9.51 -0.67 -0.61
C GLU A 39 -8.28 0.14 -0.18
N ILE A 40 -7.17 -0.54 0.13
CA ILE A 40 -5.90 0.09 0.47
C ILE A 40 -4.82 -0.41 -0.50
N GLN A 41 -4.13 0.54 -1.13
CA GLN A 41 -2.96 0.30 -1.97
C GLN A 41 -1.83 1.24 -1.53
N THR A 42 -0.60 0.75 -1.54
CA THR A 42 0.60 1.55 -1.24
C THR A 42 1.50 1.55 -2.46
N TYR A 43 1.74 2.73 -3.03
CA TYR A 43 2.60 2.90 -4.19
C TYR A 43 3.16 4.33 -4.25
N ASP A 44 4.29 4.49 -4.94
CA ASP A 44 4.78 5.79 -5.34
C ASP A 44 4.11 6.21 -6.67
N PRO A 45 3.50 7.41 -6.75
CA PRO A 45 2.82 7.85 -7.96
C PRO A 45 3.76 8.36 -9.06
N THR A 46 5.06 8.56 -8.77
CA THR A 46 6.02 9.23 -9.65
C THR A 46 7.03 8.29 -10.30
N PHE A 47 7.46 7.23 -9.62
CA PHE A 47 8.36 6.22 -10.19
C PHE A 47 8.04 4.82 -9.64
N TYR A 48 8.61 3.80 -10.27
CA TYR A 48 8.41 2.42 -9.82
C TYR A 48 9.28 2.09 -8.61
N VAL A 49 8.64 1.77 -7.49
CA VAL A 49 9.24 1.15 -6.31
C VAL A 49 8.42 -0.08 -5.96
N SER A 50 9.09 -1.20 -5.68
CA SER A 50 8.42 -2.39 -5.17
C SER A 50 8.00 -2.15 -3.72
N MET A 51 6.70 -1.89 -3.52
CA MET A 51 6.06 -1.73 -2.22
C MET A 51 5.08 -2.89 -2.02
N THR A 52 5.54 -3.95 -1.34
CA THR A 52 4.77 -5.18 -1.17
C THR A 52 4.75 -5.63 0.28
N TYR A 53 3.59 -6.09 0.75
CA TYR A 53 3.44 -6.95 1.91
C TYR A 53 4.03 -8.33 1.59
N GLN A 54 4.84 -8.86 2.51
CA GLN A 54 5.41 -10.20 2.35
C GLN A 54 4.35 -11.30 2.32
N ASN A 55 3.26 -11.11 3.07
CA ASN A 55 2.10 -11.99 3.16
C ASN A 55 1.00 -11.31 3.99
N LYS A 56 -0.18 -11.94 4.07
CA LYS A 56 -1.35 -11.42 4.80
C LYS A 56 -1.11 -11.21 6.29
N GLN A 57 -0.16 -11.94 6.90
CA GLN A 57 0.14 -11.83 8.34
C GLN A 57 0.86 -10.52 8.70
N GLN A 58 1.34 -9.77 7.70
CA GLN A 58 1.88 -8.43 7.89
C GLN A 58 0.78 -7.38 8.13
N ILE A 59 -0.48 -7.71 7.87
CA ILE A 59 -1.63 -6.81 8.00
C ILE A 59 -2.40 -7.19 9.26
N ASN A 60 -2.47 -6.27 10.21
CA ASN A 60 -3.17 -6.47 11.47
C ASN A 60 -4.38 -5.55 11.55
N LEU A 61 -5.55 -6.13 11.79
CA LEU A 61 -6.76 -5.40 12.09
C LEU A 61 -6.99 -5.35 13.60
N PRO A 62 -7.47 -4.22 14.16
CA PRO A 62 -7.99 -4.17 15.52
C PRO A 62 -9.03 -5.27 15.75
N LEU A 63 -9.07 -5.85 16.96
CA LEU A 63 -9.88 -7.05 17.27
C LEU A 63 -11.38 -6.83 17.02
N ASP A 64 -11.88 -5.63 17.31
CA ASP A 64 -13.26 -5.21 17.10
C ASP A 64 -13.64 -5.13 15.61
N ILE A 65 -12.70 -4.74 14.75
CA ILE A 65 -12.86 -4.76 13.29
C ILE A 65 -12.72 -6.19 12.76
N ALA A 66 -11.69 -6.92 13.18
CA ALA A 66 -11.43 -8.29 12.74
C ALA A 66 -12.57 -9.26 13.09
N ALA A 67 -13.32 -8.99 14.16
CA ALA A 67 -14.47 -9.79 14.56
C ALA A 67 -15.68 -9.66 13.62
N ASN A 68 -15.80 -8.53 12.92
CA ASN A 68 -16.98 -8.21 12.11
C ASN A 68 -16.69 -8.10 10.62
N CYS A 69 -15.44 -7.81 10.23
CA CYS A 69 -15.06 -7.58 8.84
C CYS A 69 -14.16 -8.71 8.31
N GLN A 70 -14.21 -8.91 7.00
CA GLN A 70 -13.31 -9.82 6.27
C GLN A 70 -12.20 -9.00 5.60
N MET A 71 -10.98 -9.52 5.62
CA MET A 71 -9.82 -8.91 4.95
C MET A 71 -9.16 -9.90 4.00
N GLU A 72 -8.83 -9.41 2.80
CA GLU A 72 -8.08 -10.12 1.79
C GLU A 72 -6.88 -9.29 1.33
N LEU A 73 -5.72 -9.95 1.17
CA LEU A 73 -4.56 -9.40 0.47
C LEU A 73 -4.54 -10.00 -0.93
N GLN A 74 -4.69 -9.15 -1.94
CA GLN A 74 -4.67 -9.52 -3.34
C GLN A 74 -3.35 -9.11 -3.99
N GLU A 75 -2.74 -10.06 -4.69
CA GLU A 75 -1.52 -9.82 -5.47
C GLU A 75 -1.80 -8.93 -6.68
N ALA A 76 -0.79 -8.16 -7.08
CA ALA A 76 -0.88 -7.34 -8.27
C ALA A 76 -0.96 -8.21 -9.54
N ASN A 77 -1.88 -7.87 -10.45
CA ASN A 77 -2.02 -8.57 -11.73
C ASN A 77 -1.09 -7.95 -12.79
N VAL A 78 0.18 -8.37 -12.79
CA VAL A 78 1.23 -7.79 -13.65
C VAL A 78 1.67 -8.75 -14.75
N THR A 79 1.57 -8.31 -16.01
CA THR A 79 2.02 -9.08 -17.17
C THR A 79 3.55 -9.10 -17.28
N ASP A 80 4.11 -10.08 -18.01
CA ASP A 80 5.55 -10.15 -18.26
C ASP A 80 6.05 -8.92 -19.05
N SER A 81 5.23 -8.35 -19.94
CA SER A 81 5.59 -7.13 -20.68
C SER A 81 5.68 -5.91 -19.77
N MET A 82 4.78 -5.77 -18.79
CA MET A 82 4.83 -4.70 -17.79
C MET A 82 6.06 -4.84 -16.90
N ARG A 83 6.43 -6.06 -16.51
CA ARG A 83 7.68 -6.34 -15.79
C ARG A 83 8.90 -5.97 -16.62
N ALA A 84 8.96 -6.37 -17.89
CA ALA A 84 10.07 -6.04 -18.78
C ALA A 84 10.21 -4.51 -18.96
N TYR A 85 9.09 -3.81 -19.13
CA TYR A 85 9.08 -2.35 -19.19
C TYR A 85 9.61 -1.72 -17.89
N ALA A 86 9.13 -2.15 -16.73
CA ALA A 86 9.61 -1.65 -15.43
C ALA A 86 11.11 -1.87 -15.23
N PHE A 87 11.67 -3.00 -15.67
CA PHE A 87 13.12 -3.26 -15.62
C PHE A 87 13.93 -2.46 -16.63
N SER A 88 13.31 -2.00 -17.73
CA SER A 88 13.99 -1.21 -18.76
C SER A 88 14.14 0.27 -18.40
N LEU A 89 13.33 0.76 -17.45
CA LEU A 89 13.44 2.13 -16.95
C LEU A 89 14.76 2.30 -16.20
N ASP A 90 15.61 3.23 -16.64
CA ASP A 90 16.76 3.67 -15.84
C ASP A 90 16.25 4.42 -14.59
N LYS A 91 17.07 4.50 -13.54
CA LYS A 91 16.73 5.21 -12.29
C LYS A 91 16.41 6.69 -12.49
N SER A 92 16.81 7.27 -13.62
CA SER A 92 16.54 8.66 -14.01
C SER A 92 15.32 8.84 -14.90
N ASP A 93 14.74 7.76 -15.42
CA ASP A 93 13.60 7.81 -16.33
C ASP A 93 12.31 7.68 -15.52
N ASN A 94 11.52 8.75 -15.50
CA ASN A 94 10.14 8.65 -15.03
C ASN A 94 9.34 7.88 -16.10
N PRO A 95 8.54 6.88 -15.72
CA PRO A 95 7.59 6.27 -16.65
C PRO A 95 6.69 7.36 -17.22
N GLU A 96 6.17 7.15 -18.44
CA GLU A 96 5.17 8.06 -19.00
C GLU A 96 4.03 8.23 -17.96
N GLU A 97 3.67 9.50 -17.66
CA GLU A 97 2.75 9.83 -16.55
C GLU A 97 1.43 9.04 -16.61
N ASP A 98 0.98 8.69 -17.83
CA ASP A 98 -0.26 7.96 -18.06
C ASP A 98 -0.23 6.48 -17.65
N LEU A 99 0.94 5.89 -17.38
CA LEU A 99 1.05 4.46 -17.03
C LEU A 99 0.77 4.18 -15.56
N ALA A 100 0.93 5.18 -14.67
CA ALA A 100 0.80 5.04 -13.21
C ALA A 100 1.45 3.74 -12.70
N LEU A 101 2.68 3.47 -13.15
CA LEU A 101 3.28 2.13 -13.10
C LEU A 101 3.34 1.56 -11.68
N GLY A 102 3.65 2.38 -10.67
CA GLY A 102 3.62 1.96 -9.26
C GLY A 102 2.27 1.38 -8.84
N LYS A 103 1.16 1.96 -9.29
CA LYS A 103 -0.19 1.47 -9.00
C LYS A 103 -0.45 0.08 -9.59
N GLN A 104 0.04 -0.18 -10.80
CA GLN A 104 -0.16 -1.47 -11.47
C GLN A 104 0.52 -2.64 -10.75
N PHE A 105 1.61 -2.34 -10.04
CA PHE A 105 2.37 -3.32 -9.26
C PHE A 105 1.99 -3.35 -7.78
N ALA A 106 1.07 -2.48 -7.36
CA ALA A 106 0.63 -2.41 -5.97
C ALA A 106 -0.28 -3.60 -5.64
N GLN A 107 0.05 -4.27 -4.54
CA GLN A 107 -0.90 -5.18 -3.91
C GLN A 107 -2.10 -4.41 -3.36
N ARG A 108 -3.23 -5.09 -3.24
CA ARG A 108 -4.47 -4.52 -2.72
C ARG A 108 -4.87 -5.21 -1.42
N VAL A 109 -5.15 -4.42 -0.39
CA VAL A 109 -5.83 -4.89 0.82
C VAL A 109 -7.29 -4.52 0.71
N ASP A 110 -8.15 -5.52 0.62
CA ASP A 110 -9.60 -5.37 0.58
C ASP A 110 -10.17 -5.69 1.95
N ILE A 111 -10.95 -4.77 2.51
CA ILE A 111 -11.66 -4.96 3.79
C ILE A 111 -13.16 -4.79 3.52
N GLN A 112 -13.93 -5.83 3.78
CA GLN A 112 -15.38 -5.82 3.66
C GLN A 112 -16.01 -5.95 5.04
N CYS A 113 -16.83 -4.98 5.41
CA CYS A 113 -17.60 -5.01 6.65
C CYS A 113 -19.10 -5.15 6.33
N PRO A 114 -19.88 -5.87 7.17
CA PRO A 114 -21.32 -6.03 7.05
C PRO A 114 -22.08 -4.75 7.42
#